data_AF-A0A3P9CS24-F1
#
_entry.id   AF-A0A3P9CS24-F1
#
_cell.length_a   1.000
_cell.length_b   1.000
_cell.length_c   1.000
_cell.angle_alpha   90.00
_cell.angle_beta   90.00
_cell.angle_gamma   90.00
#
_symmetry.space_group_name_H-M   'P 1'
#
loop_
_entity.id
_entity.type
_entity.pdbx_description
1 polymer ?
#
loop_
_entity_poly.entity_id
_entity_poly.type
_entity_poly.pdbx_seq_one_letter_code
_entity_poly.pdbx_strand_id
1 'polypeptide(L)' 'MEVGVERILPNTTPLIQPMDQGSILAFKALYTHNTLQHLVVAMESDQDFSLKDYWRECNIVKDQHKVVHT' A
#
# COMPACT_ATOMS: atom_id res chain seq x y z
N MET A 1 -10.15 -33.07 -0.71
CA MET A 1 -10.22 -32.08 0.38
C MET A 1 -11.10 -30.96 -0.13
N GLU A 2 -12.35 -30.94 0.28
CA GLU A 2 -13.29 -29.88 -0.10
C GLU A 2 -13.16 -28.75 0.92
N VAL A 3 -12.92 -27.53 0.44
CA VAL A 3 -12.86 -26.34 1.29
C VAL A 3 -14.27 -25.81 1.46
N GLY A 4 -14.83 -25.97 2.67
CA GLY A 4 -16.11 -25.36 3.03
C GLY A 4 -15.95 -23.85 3.23
N VAL A 5 -16.83 -23.06 2.61
CA VAL A 5 -16.88 -21.61 2.81
C VAL A 5 -17.85 -21.31 3.94
N GLU A 6 -17.32 -20.98 5.12
CA GLU A 6 -18.12 -20.62 6.29
C GLU A 6 -18.28 -19.09 6.39
N ARG A 7 -19.52 -18.61 6.56
CA ARG A 7 -19.80 -17.17 6.69
C ARG A 7 -19.51 -16.71 8.12
N ILE A 8 -18.44 -15.95 8.25
CA ILE A 8 -18.01 -15.33 9.51
C ILE A 8 -19.02 -14.26 9.96
N LEU A 9 -19.29 -14.18 11.27
CA LEU A 9 -20.22 -13.23 11.88
C LEU A 9 -19.77 -11.79 11.57
N PRO A 10 -20.68 -10.88 11.15
CA PRO A 10 -20.31 -9.50 10.87
C PRO A 10 -19.61 -8.90 12.08
N ASN A 11 -18.44 -8.27 11.89
CA ASN A 11 -17.51 -7.68 12.88
C ASN A 11 -16.38 -8.57 13.43
N THR A 12 -16.30 -9.86 13.09
CA THR A 12 -15.20 -10.73 13.54
C THR A 12 -14.03 -10.81 12.55
N THR A 13 -14.15 -10.13 11.40
CA THR A 13 -13.07 -9.98 10.40
C THR A 13 -11.75 -9.57 11.04
N PRO A 14 -11.69 -8.53 11.92
CA PRO A 14 -10.43 -8.12 12.54
C PRO A 14 -9.78 -9.21 13.39
N LEU A 15 -10.59 -10.04 14.06
CA LEU A 15 -10.10 -11.09 14.95
C LEU A 15 -9.57 -12.32 14.22
N ILE A 16 -10.09 -12.59 13.01
CA ILE A 16 -9.79 -13.82 12.24
C ILE A 16 -8.83 -13.53 11.10
N GLN A 17 -8.84 -12.30 10.60
CA GLN A 17 -7.94 -11.85 9.55
C GLN A 17 -6.81 -11.03 10.19
N PRO A 18 -5.63 -11.63 10.40
CA PRO A 18 -4.45 -10.91 10.92
C PRO A 18 -4.05 -9.73 10.02
N MET A 19 -4.56 -9.72 8.78
CA MET A 19 -4.43 -8.64 7.82
C MET A 19 -4.87 -7.29 8.41
N ASP A 20 -5.91 -7.29 9.24
CA ASP A 20 -6.72 -6.13 9.63
C ASP A 20 -6.14 -5.36 10.81
N GLN A 21 -5.39 -6.06 11.68
CA GLN A 21 -5.05 -5.57 13.02
C GLN A 21 -3.68 -4.88 13.09
N GLY A 22 -2.82 -5.06 12.09
CA GLY A 22 -1.50 -4.41 12.10
C GLY A 22 -0.79 -4.42 10.78
N SER A 23 -0.90 -5.49 9.99
CA SER A 23 -0.21 -5.56 8.70
C SER A 23 -0.79 -4.60 7.66
N ILE A 24 -2.12 -4.42 7.58
CA ILE A 24 -2.71 -3.39 6.69
C ILE A 24 -2.29 -1.99 7.15
N LEU A 25 -2.26 -1.74 8.46
CA LEU A 25 -1.86 -0.44 8.99
C LEU A 25 -0.39 -0.14 8.65
N ALA A 26 0.51 -1.09 8.91
CA ALA A 26 1.92 -0.98 8.57
C ALA A 26 2.14 -0.84 7.06
N PHE A 27 1.42 -1.64 6.25
CA PHE A 27 1.47 -1.55 4.80
C PHE A 27 1.01 -0.18 4.30
N LYS A 28 -0.12 0.34 4.80
CA LYS A 28 -0.62 1.67 4.45
C LYS A 28 0.36 2.77 4.85
N ALA A 29 0.94 2.67 6.04
CA ALA A 29 1.91 3.65 6.52
C ALA A 29 3.17 3.67 5.64
N LEU A 30 3.74 2.50 5.35
CA LEU A 30 4.92 2.36 4.51
C LEU A 30 4.65 2.83 3.08
N TYR A 31 3.54 2.37 2.49
CA TYR A 31 3.14 2.75 1.13
C TYR A 31 2.95 4.27 0.98
N THR A 32 2.22 4.87 1.93
CA THR A 32 1.97 6.31 1.94
C THR A 32 3.28 7.08 2.08
N HIS A 33 4.13 6.68 3.02
CA HIS A 33 5.41 7.34 3.26
C HIS A 33 6.30 7.32 2.01
N ASN A 34 6.53 6.14 1.44
CA ASN A 34 7.39 5.98 0.27
C ASN A 34 6.84 6.71 -0.96
N THR A 35 5.52 6.64 -1.19
CA THR A 35 4.88 7.33 -2.31
C THR A 35 5.02 8.85 -2.18
N LEU A 36 4.86 9.40 -0.97
CA LEU A 36 5.04 10.83 -0.71
C LEU A 36 6.51 11.25 -0.84
N GLN A 37 7.45 10.43 -0.38
CA GLN A 37 8.88 10.71 -0.57
C GLN A 37 9.25 10.79 -2.06
N HIS A 38 8.81 9.83 -2.86
CA HIS A 38 9.04 9.85 -4.31
C HIS A 38 8.33 11.02 -4.99
N LEU A 39 7.14 11.39 -4.51
CA LEU A 39 6.40 12.54 -5.02
C LEU A 39 7.17 13.84 -4.82
N VAL A 40 7.73 14.08 -3.63
CA VAL A 40 8.53 15.28 -3.35
C VAL A 40 9.75 15.35 -4.28
N VAL A 41 10.48 14.25 -4.44
CA VAL A 41 11.64 14.19 -5.35
C VAL A 41 11.24 14.48 -6.80
N ALA A 42 10.11 13.93 -7.26
CA ALA A 42 9.61 14.18 -8.61
C ALA A 42 9.20 15.65 -8.82
N MET A 43 8.56 16.27 -7.83
CA MET A 43 8.20 17.70 -7.85
C MET A 43 9.42 18.62 -7.90
N GLU A 44 10.50 18.27 -7.21
CA GLU A 44 11.73 19.07 -7.21
C GLU A 44 12.54 18.90 -8.51
N SER A 45 12.40 17.75 -9.17
CA SER A 45 13.20 17.41 -10.36
C SER A 45 12.59 17.88 -11.68
N ASP A 46 11.30 18.21 -11.71
CA ASP A 46 10.56 18.57 -12.92
C ASP A 46 9.76 19.88 -12.74
N GLN A 47 10.09 20.90 -13.53
CA GLN A 47 9.38 22.20 -13.48
C GLN A 47 7.95 22.13 -14.04
N ASP A 48 7.67 21.17 -14.92
CA ASP A 48 6.36 20.96 -15.53
C ASP A 48 5.57 19.85 -14.82
N PHE A 49 5.94 19.56 -13.56
CA PHE A 49 5.38 18.46 -12.80
C PHE A 49 3.84 18.50 -12.74
N SER A 50 3.23 17.39 -13.15
CA SER A 50 1.79 17.15 -13.07
C SER A 50 1.48 16.08 -12.03
N LEU A 51 0.88 16.48 -10.91
CA LEU A 51 0.44 15.55 -9.87
C LEU A 51 -0.52 14.50 -10.41
N LYS A 52 -1.39 14.89 -11.35
CA LYS A 52 -2.39 14.01 -11.95
C LYS A 52 -1.74 12.88 -12.75
N ASP A 53 -0.72 13.21 -13.55
CA ASP A 53 -0.04 12.23 -14.38
C ASP A 53 0.88 11.33 -13.53
N TYR A 54 1.57 11.93 -12.56
CA TYR A 54 2.34 11.17 -11.57
C TYR A 54 1.46 10.16 -10.82
N TRP A 55 0.29 10.58 -10.33
CA TRP A 55 -0.61 9.70 -9.59
C TRP A 55 -1.22 8.58 -10.47
N ARG A 56 -1.36 8.83 -11.78
CA ARG A 56 -1.80 7.80 -12.75
C ARG A 56 -0.73 6.71 -12.95
N GLU A 57 0.53 7.04 -12.75
CA GLU A 57 1.66 6.12 -12.88
C GLU A 57 2.16 5.51 -11.56
N CYS A 58 1.67 6.03 -10.43
CA CYS A 58 1.89 5.47 -9.10
C CYS A 58 1.25 4.08 -9.00
N ASN A 59 2.10 3.05 -9.04
CA ASN A 59 1.71 1.66 -8.86
C ASN A 59 2.40 1.08 -7.62
N ILE A 60 1.66 0.26 -6.86
CA ILE A 60 2.13 -0.39 -5.62
C ILE A 60 3.47 -1.11 -5.82
N VAL A 61 3.72 -1.69 -7.00
CA VAL A 61 4.97 -2.41 -7.31
C VAL A 61 6.22 -1.52 -7.25
N LYS A 62 6.12 -0.25 -7.68
CA LYS A 62 7.26 0.68 -7.64
C LYS A 62 7.66 1.04 -6.21
N ASP A 63 6.71 0.96 -5.29
CA ASP A 63 6.86 1.32 -3.90
C ASP A 63 7.47 0.18 -3.04
N GLN A 64 7.27 -1.07 -3.45
CA GLN A 64 7.73 -2.26 -2.73
C GLN A 64 9.17 -2.70 -3.05
N HIS A 65 9.85 -2.05 -4.02
CA HIS A 65 11.17 -2.50 -4.50
C HIS A 65 12.34 -2.26 -3.52
N LYS A 66 12.11 -1.64 -2.35
CA LYS A 66 13.15 -1.41 -1.33
C LYS A 66 13.10 -2.30 -0.09
N VAL A 67 12.11 -3.19 0.06
CA VAL A 67 11.98 -4.03 1.26
C VAL A 67 12.81 -5.33 1.17
N VAL A 68 13.39 -5.65 0.01
CA VAL A 68 14.08 -6.94 -0.23
C VAL A 68 15.61 -6.86 -0.11
N HIS A 69 16.19 -5.68 0.13
CA HIS A 69 17.64 -5.51 0.32
C HIS A 69 17.96 -4.63 1.52
N THR A 70 17.82 -5.19 2.71
CA THR A 70 18.49 -4.81 3.97
C THR A 70 18.61 -6.07 4.80
#